data_AF-A0A8J8NRM9-F1
#
_entry.id   AF-A0A8J8NRM9-F1
#
_cell.length_a   1.000
_cell.length_b   1.000
_cell.length_c   1.000
_cell.angle_alpha   90.00
_cell.angle_beta   90.00
_cell.angle_gamma   90.00
#
_symmetry.space_group_name_H-M   'P 1'
#
loop_
_entity.id
_entity.type
_entity.pdbx_description
1 polymer ?
#
loop_
_entity_poly.entity_id
_entity_poly.type
_entity_poly.pdbx_seq_one_letter_code
_entity_poly.pdbx_strand_id
1 'polypeptide(L)'
;MSRRGLAASSQPVSATSFKTGYQDLLTPAARETEERLGPFDYAKYNDDWEETSDSELIGKPMQEVDNGIGFYQGQWLKGEPVRQGKGLLVFKDGRKYEGFWKNNMANGPGRLIYADGSAYEGEWLDDMAHGRGSYWHANGAHYEGEWFEDKKHGYGEESWPDGDHYQGQYRFGRKHGKGTFNWHDGSEYTGDFENNKIHGNGVYQWADGRKYDGQWQNKKMHGRGKFTWPDGRIYYGEYIEDKKQGYGEMTWPDRRCYKGDWRNDRQNGIGLFIAADGQEREAEWKEGRFIRWMEESQTQAQQQEKKPSGKVAKQQPAK
;
A
#
# COMPACT_ATOMS: atom_id res chain seq x y z
N MET A 1 53.88 -31.14 -49.36
CA MET A 1 53.09 -31.48 -48.15
C MET A 1 52.71 -30.17 -47.46
N SER A 2 51.46 -29.73 -47.66
CA SER A 2 50.94 -28.49 -47.08
C SER A 2 50.17 -28.84 -45.80
N ARG A 3 50.62 -28.36 -44.64
CA ARG A 3 49.86 -28.46 -43.38
C ARG A 3 49.30 -27.07 -43.06
N ARG A 4 48.00 -26.92 -43.32
CA ARG A 4 47.16 -25.83 -42.82
C ARG A 4 47.12 -25.92 -41.29
N GLY A 5 47.58 -24.87 -40.62
CA GLY A 5 47.33 -24.66 -39.20
C GLY A 5 45.89 -24.17 -39.03
N LEU A 6 45.07 -24.97 -38.35
CA LEU A 6 43.71 -24.61 -37.95
C LEU A 6 43.77 -23.48 -36.92
N ALA A 7 43.27 -22.30 -37.30
CA ALA A 7 42.93 -21.25 -36.36
C ALA A 7 41.74 -21.75 -35.51
N ALA A 8 41.91 -21.79 -34.19
CA ALA A 8 40.81 -22.00 -33.27
C ALA A 8 39.90 -20.77 -33.33
N SER A 9 38.77 -20.88 -34.03
CA SER A 9 37.74 -19.85 -34.02
C SER A 9 37.09 -19.83 -32.64
N SER A 10 37.32 -18.77 -31.88
CA SER A 10 36.53 -18.45 -30.69
C SER A 10 35.12 -18.12 -31.17
N GLN A 11 34.20 -19.09 -31.09
CA GLN A 11 32.79 -18.81 -31.31
C GLN A 11 32.26 -17.97 -30.14
N PRO A 12 31.43 -16.95 -30.40
CA PRO A 12 30.71 -16.25 -29.35
C PRO A 12 29.84 -17.28 -28.61
N VAL A 13 29.94 -17.30 -27.28
CA VAL A 13 29.06 -18.09 -26.45
C VAL A 13 27.66 -17.50 -26.63
N SER A 14 26.81 -18.18 -27.41
CA SER A 14 25.39 -17.86 -27.52
C SER A 14 24.81 -17.80 -26.10
N ALA A 15 24.21 -16.67 -25.71
CA ALA A 15 23.68 -16.41 -24.37
C ALA A 15 22.46 -17.28 -23.98
N THR A 16 22.27 -18.43 -24.64
CA THR A 16 21.03 -19.22 -24.59
C THR A 16 21.14 -20.54 -23.82
N SER A 17 22.30 -20.88 -23.26
CA SER A 17 22.35 -21.91 -22.22
C SER A 17 23.53 -21.72 -21.26
N PHE A 18 23.23 -21.26 -20.05
CA PHE A 18 24.15 -21.44 -18.93
C PHE A 18 24.31 -22.95 -18.68
N LYS A 19 25.53 -23.41 -18.38
CA LYS A 19 25.79 -24.85 -18.27
C LYS A 19 24.94 -25.44 -17.14
N THR A 20 24.36 -26.61 -17.42
CA THR A 20 23.77 -27.48 -16.41
C THR A 20 24.84 -27.96 -15.42
N GLY A 21 24.49 -28.08 -14.14
CA GLY A 21 25.39 -28.57 -13.08
C GLY A 21 25.54 -27.69 -11.83
N TYR A 22 24.98 -26.47 -11.84
CA TYR A 22 24.93 -25.62 -10.63
C TYR A 22 23.76 -25.97 -9.69
N GLN A 23 22.83 -26.80 -10.14
CA GLN A 23 21.60 -27.12 -9.40
C GLN A 23 21.89 -27.78 -8.04
N ASP A 24 23.00 -28.50 -7.92
CA ASP A 24 23.44 -29.11 -6.67
C ASP A 24 24.06 -28.09 -5.68
N LEU A 25 24.35 -26.87 -6.14
CA LEU A 25 24.85 -25.78 -5.29
C LEU A 25 23.71 -24.97 -4.66
N LEU A 26 22.49 -25.03 -5.21
CA LEU A 26 21.33 -24.32 -4.69
C LEU A 26 20.81 -24.99 -3.43
N THR A 27 20.22 -24.20 -2.53
CA THR A 27 19.40 -24.81 -1.47
C THR A 27 18.16 -25.46 -2.09
N PRO A 28 17.53 -26.46 -1.44
CA PRO A 28 16.29 -27.04 -1.92
C PRO A 28 15.19 -26.01 -2.19
N ALA A 29 15.06 -25.00 -1.31
CA ALA A 29 14.06 -23.93 -1.44
C ALA A 29 14.36 -22.98 -2.61
N ALA A 30 15.64 -22.66 -2.86
CA ALA A 30 16.04 -21.87 -4.02
C ALA A 30 15.77 -22.61 -5.33
N ARG A 31 16.07 -23.92 -5.37
CA ARG A 31 15.81 -24.78 -6.53
C ARG A 31 14.31 -24.90 -6.84
N GLU A 32 13.49 -25.17 -5.83
CA GLU A 32 12.02 -25.20 -6.01
C GLU A 32 11.48 -23.87 -6.54
N THR A 33 12.02 -22.76 -6.04
CA THR A 33 11.64 -21.43 -6.50
C THR A 33 12.07 -21.16 -7.94
N GLU A 34 13.25 -21.62 -8.35
CA GLU A 34 13.69 -21.57 -9.74
C GLU A 34 12.79 -22.42 -10.65
N GLU A 35 12.45 -23.65 -10.25
CA GLU A 35 11.54 -24.52 -10.99
C GLU A 35 10.16 -23.88 -11.16
N ARG A 36 9.64 -23.23 -10.11
CA ARG A 36 8.36 -22.53 -10.12
C ARG A 36 8.35 -21.27 -10.99
N LEU A 37 9.42 -20.46 -10.94
CA LEU A 37 9.52 -19.19 -11.67
C LEU A 37 10.08 -19.35 -13.09
N GLY A 38 10.59 -20.54 -13.44
CA GLY A 38 11.23 -20.82 -14.72
C GLY A 38 12.59 -20.12 -14.89
N PRO A 39 13.22 -20.25 -16.08
CA PRO A 39 14.45 -19.54 -16.39
C PRO A 39 14.24 -18.02 -16.39
N PHE A 40 15.30 -17.25 -16.12
CA PHE A 40 15.26 -15.81 -16.30
C PHE A 40 15.16 -15.47 -17.80
N ASP A 41 14.15 -14.69 -18.17
CA ASP A 41 13.91 -14.31 -19.56
C ASP A 41 14.55 -12.96 -19.86
N TYR A 42 15.75 -12.98 -20.44
CA TYR A 42 16.41 -11.76 -20.90
C TYR A 42 15.60 -11.03 -21.98
N ALA A 43 14.79 -11.74 -22.79
CA ALA A 43 14.04 -11.12 -23.89
C ALA A 43 12.81 -10.33 -23.40
N LYS A 44 12.37 -10.55 -22.15
CA LYS A 44 11.33 -9.74 -21.49
C LYS A 44 11.75 -8.28 -21.33
N TYR A 45 13.06 -8.03 -21.22
CA TYR A 45 13.62 -6.71 -21.02
C TYR A 45 14.34 -6.31 -22.32
N ASN A 46 13.83 -5.29 -23.01
CA ASN A 46 14.42 -4.80 -24.26
C ASN A 46 15.93 -4.54 -24.12
N ASP A 47 16.64 -4.50 -25.24
CA ASP A 47 18.09 -4.23 -25.31
C ASP A 47 18.50 -2.83 -24.80
N ASP A 48 17.56 -1.99 -24.34
CA ASP A 48 17.80 -0.65 -23.80
C ASP A 48 18.73 -0.64 -22.56
N TRP A 49 18.91 -1.80 -21.91
CA TRP A 49 19.77 -1.96 -20.72
C TRP A 49 21.21 -2.32 -21.04
N GLU A 50 21.54 -2.59 -22.31
CA GLU A 50 22.90 -2.90 -22.75
C GLU A 50 23.68 -1.60 -23.02
N GLU A 51 24.23 -1.00 -21.95
CA GLU A 51 25.05 0.21 -22.09
C GLU A 51 26.42 -0.04 -22.72
N THR A 52 26.95 -1.26 -22.61
CA THR A 52 28.29 -1.63 -23.09
C THR A 52 28.18 -2.40 -24.39
N SER A 53 28.99 -2.02 -25.39
CA SER A 53 28.96 -2.72 -26.68
C SER A 53 29.39 -4.18 -26.51
N ASP A 54 28.66 -5.10 -27.15
CA ASP A 54 29.06 -6.52 -27.25
C ASP A 54 30.52 -6.70 -27.74
N SER A 55 31.02 -5.76 -28.54
CA SER A 55 32.40 -5.77 -29.03
C SER A 55 33.45 -5.55 -27.94
N GLU A 56 33.06 -5.06 -26.76
CA GLU A 56 33.92 -4.82 -25.59
C GLU A 56 33.82 -5.95 -24.56
N LEU A 57 32.91 -6.91 -24.76
CA LEU A 57 32.62 -7.98 -23.82
C LEU A 57 33.23 -9.32 -24.25
N ILE A 58 33.55 -10.16 -23.26
CA ILE A 58 33.95 -11.56 -23.45
C ILE A 58 33.18 -12.46 -22.50
N GLY A 59 32.49 -13.47 -23.05
CA GLY A 59 31.84 -14.51 -22.25
C GLY A 59 32.88 -15.48 -21.69
N LYS A 60 32.79 -15.80 -20.40
CA LYS A 60 33.62 -16.81 -19.74
C LYS A 60 32.75 -17.94 -19.15
N PRO A 61 33.27 -19.17 -19.13
CA PRO A 61 32.59 -20.28 -18.47
C PRO A 61 32.54 -20.06 -16.95
N MET A 62 31.74 -20.90 -16.28
CA MET A 62 31.65 -20.93 -14.83
C MET A 62 33.03 -21.01 -14.16
N GLN A 63 33.36 -20.02 -13.34
CA GLN A 63 34.61 -19.93 -12.59
C GLN A 63 34.37 -19.36 -11.19
N GLU A 64 35.20 -19.75 -10.23
CA GLU A 64 35.14 -19.22 -8.87
C GLU A 64 35.51 -17.72 -8.85
N VAL A 65 34.75 -16.91 -8.12
CA VAL A 65 34.92 -15.45 -8.04
C VAL A 65 34.85 -14.95 -6.60
N ASP A 66 35.17 -13.66 -6.40
CA ASP A 66 34.99 -12.92 -5.15
C ASP A 66 35.60 -13.63 -3.94
N ASN A 67 36.86 -14.07 -4.06
CA ASN A 67 37.59 -14.82 -3.03
C ASN A 67 36.87 -16.08 -2.53
N GLY A 68 36.14 -16.74 -3.44
CA GLY A 68 35.46 -17.99 -3.15
C GLY A 68 34.07 -17.84 -2.54
N ILE A 69 33.41 -16.69 -2.71
CA ILE A 69 32.01 -16.50 -2.33
C ILE A 69 31.07 -17.30 -3.23
N GLY A 70 31.43 -17.48 -4.51
CA GLY A 70 30.55 -18.16 -5.47
C GLY A 70 31.23 -18.47 -6.80
N PHE A 71 30.42 -18.93 -7.74
CA PHE A 71 30.81 -19.27 -9.09
C PHE A 71 30.04 -18.40 -10.09
N TYR A 72 30.73 -17.77 -11.02
CA TYR A 72 30.15 -16.90 -12.04
C TYR A 72 30.37 -17.46 -13.44
N GLN A 73 29.30 -17.47 -14.24
CA GLN A 73 29.33 -17.65 -15.68
C GLN A 73 28.67 -16.43 -16.32
N GLY A 74 29.32 -15.79 -17.29
CA GLY A 74 28.73 -14.61 -17.92
C GLY A 74 29.73 -13.78 -18.71
N GLN A 75 29.28 -12.59 -19.09
CA GLN A 75 30.08 -11.59 -19.79
C GLN A 75 30.99 -10.83 -18.81
N TRP A 76 32.14 -10.41 -19.34
CA TRP A 76 33.21 -9.65 -18.68
C TRP A 76 33.72 -8.57 -19.61
N LEU A 77 34.23 -7.45 -19.08
CA LEU A 77 34.93 -6.45 -19.88
C LEU A 77 36.26 -7.01 -20.41
N LYS A 78 36.55 -6.80 -21.70
CA LYS A 78 37.80 -7.30 -22.32
C LYS A 78 39.03 -6.68 -21.66
N GLY A 79 39.97 -7.54 -21.26
CA GLY A 79 41.23 -7.12 -20.65
C GLY A 79 41.16 -6.86 -19.15
N GLU A 80 39.97 -6.82 -18.56
CA GLU A 80 39.76 -6.47 -17.15
C GLU A 80 39.03 -7.60 -16.40
N PRO A 81 39.30 -7.83 -15.10
CA PRO A 81 38.56 -8.78 -14.28
C PRO A 81 37.25 -8.15 -13.76
N VAL A 82 36.46 -7.55 -14.67
CA VAL A 82 35.22 -6.84 -14.34
C VAL A 82 34.03 -7.52 -15.01
N ARG A 83 33.06 -8.00 -14.22
CA ARG A 83 31.77 -8.52 -14.70
C ARG A 83 30.95 -7.36 -15.28
N GLN A 84 30.42 -7.58 -16.47
CA GLN A 84 29.71 -6.59 -17.27
C GLN A 84 28.75 -7.32 -18.20
N GLY A 85 27.54 -6.80 -18.43
CA GLY A 85 26.54 -7.43 -19.29
C GLY A 85 25.82 -8.60 -18.61
N LYS A 86 25.40 -9.60 -19.37
CA LYS A 86 24.60 -10.75 -18.90
C LYS A 86 25.44 -11.76 -18.13
N GLY A 87 24.92 -12.24 -17.01
CA GLY A 87 25.64 -13.24 -16.20
C GLY A 87 24.81 -13.91 -15.10
N LEU A 88 25.29 -15.08 -14.70
CA LEU A 88 24.78 -15.93 -13.63
C LEU A 88 25.86 -16.06 -12.54
N LEU A 89 25.53 -15.65 -11.32
CA LEU A 89 26.31 -15.90 -10.10
C LEU A 89 25.56 -16.89 -9.22
N VAL A 90 26.21 -18.00 -8.90
CA VAL A 90 25.72 -19.00 -7.93
C VAL A 90 26.59 -18.92 -6.68
N PHE A 91 25.98 -18.56 -5.56
CA PHE A 91 26.67 -18.37 -4.29
C PHE A 91 26.86 -19.72 -3.60
N LYS A 92 27.93 -19.88 -2.83
CA LYS A 92 28.17 -21.11 -2.04
C LYS A 92 27.16 -21.33 -0.92
N ASP A 93 26.41 -20.30 -0.54
CA ASP A 93 25.30 -20.38 0.42
C ASP A 93 23.98 -20.82 -0.23
N GLY A 94 24.00 -21.13 -1.53
CA GLY A 94 22.86 -21.65 -2.28
C GLY A 94 21.90 -20.62 -2.84
N ARG A 95 22.25 -19.33 -2.79
CA ARG A 95 21.58 -18.28 -3.56
C ARG A 95 22.01 -18.30 -5.03
N LYS A 96 21.21 -17.70 -5.90
CA LYS A 96 21.60 -17.39 -7.29
C LYS A 96 21.11 -16.03 -7.75
N TYR A 97 21.97 -15.28 -8.44
CA TYR A 97 21.61 -14.09 -9.20
C TYR A 97 21.79 -14.37 -10.70
N GLU A 98 20.80 -14.05 -11.51
CA GLU A 98 20.88 -14.11 -12.97
C GLU A 98 20.33 -12.80 -13.54
N GLY A 99 21.11 -12.09 -14.35
CA GLY A 99 20.69 -10.81 -14.89
C GLY A 99 21.85 -10.00 -15.47
N PHE A 100 21.62 -8.68 -15.56
CA PHE A 100 22.61 -7.73 -16.03
C PHE A 100 23.56 -7.29 -14.90
N TRP A 101 24.80 -7.01 -15.31
CA TRP A 101 25.93 -6.64 -14.46
C TRP A 101 26.60 -5.38 -15.00
N LYS A 102 27.03 -4.50 -14.10
CA LYS A 102 27.85 -3.33 -14.40
C LYS A 102 28.89 -3.14 -13.32
N ASN A 103 30.16 -3.05 -13.70
CA ASN A 103 31.27 -2.83 -12.76
C ASN A 103 31.28 -3.79 -11.56
N ASN A 104 31.09 -5.09 -11.82
CA ASN A 104 30.99 -6.15 -10.80
C ASN A 104 29.73 -6.15 -9.91
N MET A 105 28.77 -5.26 -10.15
CA MET A 105 27.52 -5.15 -9.38
C MET A 105 26.31 -5.53 -10.25
N ALA A 106 25.26 -6.06 -9.64
CA ALA A 106 23.94 -6.22 -10.25
C ALA A 106 23.40 -4.83 -10.65
N ASN A 107 23.06 -4.68 -11.92
CA ASN A 107 22.65 -3.39 -12.47
C ASN A 107 21.80 -3.63 -13.73
N GLY A 108 20.62 -3.00 -13.80
CA GLY A 108 19.60 -3.33 -14.78
C GLY A 108 18.73 -4.54 -14.36
N PRO A 109 17.99 -5.15 -15.30
CA PRO A 109 17.10 -6.26 -14.99
C PRO A 109 17.82 -7.49 -14.45
N GLY A 110 17.24 -8.15 -13.45
CA GLY A 110 17.81 -9.38 -12.91
C GLY A 110 16.92 -10.05 -11.90
N ARG A 111 17.20 -11.33 -11.65
CA ARG A 111 16.52 -12.15 -10.66
C ARG A 111 17.51 -12.69 -9.63
N LEU A 112 17.28 -12.36 -8.35
CA LEU A 112 17.94 -12.99 -7.20
C LEU A 112 16.98 -13.97 -6.55
N ILE A 113 17.37 -15.24 -6.46
CA ILE A 113 16.71 -16.26 -5.65
C ILE A 113 17.54 -16.47 -4.39
N TYR A 114 16.90 -16.26 -3.24
CA TYR A 114 17.50 -16.37 -1.93
C TYR A 114 17.51 -17.82 -1.42
N ALA A 115 18.35 -18.10 -0.43
CA ALA A 115 18.54 -19.44 0.11
C ALA A 115 17.29 -19.98 0.83
N ASP A 116 16.41 -19.08 1.28
CA ASP A 116 15.12 -19.39 1.90
C ASP A 116 13.99 -19.64 0.89
N GLY A 117 14.26 -19.51 -0.42
CA GLY A 117 13.26 -19.61 -1.48
C GLY A 117 12.48 -18.32 -1.73
N SER A 118 12.78 -17.22 -1.04
CA SER A 118 12.31 -15.92 -1.51
C SER A 118 13.01 -15.54 -2.81
N ALA A 119 12.41 -14.68 -3.63
CA ALA A 119 13.00 -14.22 -4.88
C ALA A 119 12.61 -12.79 -5.20
N TYR A 120 13.55 -12.01 -5.71
CA TYR A 120 13.31 -10.72 -6.33
C TYR A 120 13.59 -10.84 -7.83
N GLU A 121 12.70 -10.32 -8.67
CA GLU A 121 12.95 -10.05 -10.08
C GLU A 121 12.54 -8.63 -10.41
N GLY A 122 13.44 -7.85 -10.98
CA GLY A 122 13.15 -6.49 -11.38
C GLY A 122 14.40 -5.75 -11.76
N GLU A 123 14.32 -4.43 -11.71
CA GLU A 123 15.47 -3.56 -11.93
C GLU A 123 16.40 -3.55 -10.71
N TRP A 124 17.69 -3.49 -10.98
CA TRP A 124 18.77 -3.36 -10.00
C TRP A 124 19.59 -2.12 -10.29
N LEU A 125 20.11 -1.50 -9.24
CA LEU A 125 21.07 -0.41 -9.33
C LEU A 125 22.12 -0.60 -8.24
N ASP A 126 23.35 -0.89 -8.66
CA ASP A 126 24.51 -1.06 -7.79
C ASP A 126 24.25 -2.02 -6.62
N ASP A 127 23.88 -3.27 -6.96
CA ASP A 127 23.55 -4.36 -6.04
C ASP A 127 22.27 -4.18 -5.21
N MET A 128 21.50 -3.11 -5.43
CA MET A 128 20.23 -2.87 -4.73
C MET A 128 19.02 -2.99 -5.67
N ALA A 129 17.92 -3.56 -5.18
CA ALA A 129 16.63 -3.51 -5.84
C ALA A 129 16.19 -2.03 -6.01
N HIS A 130 15.84 -1.69 -7.24
CA HIS A 130 15.48 -0.33 -7.66
C HIS A 130 14.38 -0.39 -8.74
N GLY A 131 13.79 0.75 -9.10
CA GLY A 131 12.84 0.81 -10.22
C GLY A 131 11.62 -0.08 -9.99
N ARG A 132 11.16 -0.81 -11.00
CA ARG A 132 10.04 -1.75 -10.86
C ARG A 132 10.55 -3.17 -10.63
N GLY A 133 9.85 -3.91 -9.78
CA GLY A 133 10.15 -5.31 -9.52
C GLY A 133 9.08 -6.06 -8.75
N SER A 134 9.15 -7.38 -8.85
CA SER A 134 8.32 -8.36 -8.16
C SER A 134 9.16 -9.10 -7.12
N TYR A 135 8.60 -9.29 -5.93
CA TYR A 135 9.22 -10.02 -4.83
C TYR A 135 8.27 -11.09 -4.30
N TRP A 136 8.70 -12.35 -4.40
CA TRP A 136 8.01 -13.50 -3.82
C TRP A 136 8.68 -13.84 -2.50
N HIS A 137 7.95 -13.69 -1.40
CA HIS A 137 8.41 -14.09 -0.08
C HIS A 137 8.35 -15.63 0.06
N ALA A 138 9.23 -16.19 0.90
CA ALA A 138 9.22 -17.62 1.21
C ALA A 138 7.91 -18.09 1.88
N ASN A 139 7.20 -17.18 2.56
CA ASN A 139 5.90 -17.46 3.17
C ASN A 139 4.72 -17.43 2.16
N GLY A 140 4.99 -17.19 0.88
CA GLY A 140 3.97 -17.12 -0.19
C GLY A 140 3.39 -15.72 -0.41
N ALA A 141 3.73 -14.72 0.41
CA ALA A 141 3.34 -13.34 0.11
C ALA A 141 4.06 -12.84 -1.16
N HIS A 142 3.41 -11.95 -1.90
CA HIS A 142 3.95 -11.39 -3.13
C HIS A 142 3.82 -9.88 -3.12
N TYR A 143 4.86 -9.18 -3.57
CA TYR A 143 4.84 -7.74 -3.81
C TYR A 143 5.21 -7.46 -5.25
N GLU A 144 4.49 -6.55 -5.90
CA GLU A 144 4.85 -6.01 -7.21
C GLU A 144 4.69 -4.49 -7.19
N GLY A 145 5.74 -3.77 -7.55
CA GLY A 145 5.69 -2.31 -7.51
C GLY A 145 7.05 -1.66 -7.65
N GLU A 146 7.12 -0.41 -7.20
CA GLU A 146 8.33 0.38 -7.22
C GLU A 146 9.25 0.07 -6.02
N TRP A 147 10.56 0.23 -6.23
CA TRP A 147 11.64 -0.04 -5.31
C TRP A 147 12.64 1.11 -5.33
N PHE A 148 13.21 1.41 -4.16
CA PHE A 148 14.27 2.38 -3.99
C PHE A 148 15.22 1.91 -2.90
N GLU A 149 16.46 1.59 -3.26
CA GLU A 149 17.53 1.17 -2.33
C GLU A 149 17.06 0.03 -1.41
N ASP A 150 16.68 -1.10 -2.03
CA ASP A 150 16.18 -2.33 -1.40
C ASP A 150 14.86 -2.19 -0.62
N LYS A 151 14.15 -1.08 -0.78
CA LYS A 151 12.90 -0.83 -0.06
C LYS A 151 11.75 -0.60 -1.02
N LYS A 152 10.60 -1.21 -0.74
CA LYS A 152 9.32 -0.88 -1.36
C LYS A 152 9.10 0.63 -1.29
N HIS A 153 8.85 1.26 -2.44
CA HIS A 153 8.67 2.71 -2.58
C HIS A 153 7.59 2.96 -3.63
N GLY A 154 7.16 4.22 -3.80
CA GLY A 154 6.23 4.59 -4.88
C GLY A 154 4.90 3.86 -4.76
N TYR A 155 4.31 3.44 -5.88
CA TYR A 155 3.12 2.61 -5.90
C TYR A 155 3.49 1.12 -5.94
N GLY A 156 2.71 0.29 -5.23
CA GLY A 156 2.85 -1.15 -5.30
C GLY A 156 1.64 -1.90 -4.76
N GLU A 157 1.61 -3.18 -5.11
CA GLU A 157 0.59 -4.14 -4.72
C GLU A 157 1.24 -5.25 -3.90
N GLU A 158 0.60 -5.66 -2.82
CA GLU A 158 1.06 -6.73 -1.94
C GLU A 158 -0.11 -7.69 -1.69
N SER A 159 0.09 -8.98 -1.90
CA SER A 159 -0.89 -10.03 -1.63
C SER A 159 -0.32 -11.07 -0.68
N TRP A 160 -1.19 -11.65 0.15
CA TRP A 160 -0.84 -12.70 1.10
C TRP A 160 -1.62 -13.98 0.80
N PRO A 161 -1.11 -15.16 1.21
CA PRO A 161 -1.76 -16.44 0.93
C PRO A 161 -3.15 -16.62 1.57
N ASP A 162 -3.46 -15.86 2.63
CA ASP A 162 -4.76 -15.86 3.29
C ASP A 162 -5.83 -15.12 2.47
N GLY A 163 -5.43 -14.35 1.46
CA GLY A 163 -6.32 -13.55 0.62
C GLY A 163 -6.32 -12.06 0.99
N ASP A 164 -5.57 -11.63 2.01
CA ASP A 164 -5.32 -10.21 2.23
C ASP A 164 -4.65 -9.60 0.99
N HIS A 165 -4.99 -8.35 0.70
CA HIS A 165 -4.43 -7.62 -0.43
C HIS A 165 -4.36 -6.12 -0.15
N TYR A 166 -3.21 -5.52 -0.46
CA TYR A 166 -3.01 -4.08 -0.40
C TYR A 166 -2.58 -3.57 -1.77
N GLN A 167 -3.13 -2.44 -2.17
CA GLN A 167 -2.68 -1.66 -3.31
C GLN A 167 -2.55 -0.19 -2.90
N GLY A 168 -1.42 0.44 -3.20
CA GLY A 168 -1.25 1.85 -2.87
C GLY A 168 0.20 2.26 -2.68
N GLN A 169 0.36 3.39 -2.01
CA GLN A 169 1.66 4.04 -1.87
C GLN A 169 2.50 3.41 -0.75
N TYR A 170 3.80 3.33 -1.01
CA TYR A 170 4.85 2.90 -0.11
C TYR A 170 5.91 3.99 0.04
N ARG A 171 6.50 4.08 1.22
CA ARG A 171 7.67 4.90 1.51
C ARG A 171 8.64 4.14 2.38
N PHE A 172 9.81 3.82 1.83
CA PHE A 172 10.90 3.12 2.52
C PHE A 172 10.45 1.85 3.26
N GLY A 173 9.72 0.98 2.54
CA GLY A 173 9.28 -0.32 3.04
C GLY A 173 7.99 -0.29 3.85
N ARG A 174 7.29 0.85 3.92
CA ARG A 174 6.06 1.02 4.71
C ARG A 174 4.93 1.58 3.87
N LYS A 175 3.72 1.06 4.04
CA LYS A 175 2.48 1.64 3.52
C LYS A 175 2.36 3.08 4.04
N HIS A 176 2.28 4.03 3.12
CA HIS A 176 2.32 5.46 3.41
C HIS A 176 1.67 6.24 2.27
N GLY A 177 0.83 7.23 2.58
CA GLY A 177 0.04 7.92 1.56
C GLY A 177 -1.28 7.21 1.29
N LYS A 178 -1.82 7.31 0.07
CA LYS A 178 -3.10 6.70 -0.30
C LYS A 178 -2.96 5.21 -0.60
N GLY A 179 -3.94 4.43 -0.16
CA GLY A 179 -4.04 3.01 -0.53
C GLY A 179 -5.39 2.40 -0.18
N THR A 180 -5.57 1.17 -0.64
CA THR A 180 -6.69 0.29 -0.34
C THR A 180 -6.16 -1.01 0.23
N PHE A 181 -6.73 -1.46 1.34
CA PHE A 181 -6.45 -2.75 1.96
C PHE A 181 -7.75 -3.56 2.00
N ASN A 182 -7.75 -4.73 1.38
CA ASN A 182 -8.80 -5.73 1.43
C ASN A 182 -8.34 -6.84 2.37
N TRP A 183 -9.15 -7.14 3.38
CA TRP A 183 -8.91 -8.25 4.29
C TRP A 183 -9.61 -9.51 3.79
N HIS A 184 -9.02 -10.66 4.09
CA HIS A 184 -9.58 -11.96 3.77
C HIS A 184 -10.94 -12.21 4.45
N ASP A 185 -11.27 -11.47 5.50
CA ASP A 185 -12.56 -11.53 6.19
C ASP A 185 -13.69 -10.82 5.42
N GLY A 186 -13.37 -10.11 4.34
CA GLY A 186 -14.29 -9.33 3.51
C GLY A 186 -14.40 -7.86 3.91
N SER A 187 -13.66 -7.42 4.93
CA SER A 187 -13.53 -6.00 5.26
C SER A 187 -12.63 -5.29 4.24
N GLU A 188 -12.83 -3.99 4.07
CA GLU A 188 -12.05 -3.14 3.17
C GLU A 188 -11.77 -1.79 3.83
N TYR A 189 -10.57 -1.23 3.59
CA TYR A 189 -10.23 0.14 3.92
C TYR A 189 -9.65 0.85 2.71
N THR A 190 -10.15 2.03 2.41
CA THR A 190 -9.57 2.93 1.40
C THR A 190 -9.33 4.30 2.04
N GLY A 191 -8.08 4.76 2.05
CA GLY A 191 -7.74 6.02 2.71
C GLY A 191 -6.25 6.29 2.87
N ASP A 192 -5.91 7.11 3.85
CA ASP A 192 -4.54 7.47 4.18
C ASP A 192 -3.85 6.43 5.08
N PHE A 193 -2.60 6.13 4.75
CA PHE A 193 -1.70 5.32 5.55
C PHE A 193 -0.52 6.15 6.02
N GLU A 194 -0.06 5.89 7.23
CA GLU A 194 1.18 6.43 7.77
C GLU A 194 1.94 5.33 8.52
N ASN A 195 3.13 4.97 8.01
CA ASN A 195 4.02 3.99 8.65
C ASN A 195 3.31 2.65 8.96
N ASN A 196 2.67 2.05 7.95
CA ASN A 196 1.88 0.80 8.07
C ASN A 196 0.62 0.89 8.94
N LYS A 197 0.14 2.10 9.25
CA LYS A 197 -1.09 2.32 10.02
C LYS A 197 -2.10 3.08 9.19
N ILE A 198 -3.37 2.70 9.33
CA ILE A 198 -4.51 3.54 8.92
C ILE A 198 -4.43 4.86 9.68
N HIS A 199 -4.48 5.97 8.94
CA HIS A 199 -4.33 7.33 9.44
C HIS A 199 -5.15 8.30 8.59
N GLY A 200 -5.13 9.60 8.89
CA GLY A 200 -5.68 10.65 8.03
C GLY A 200 -7.18 10.48 7.78
N ASN A 201 -7.61 10.56 6.53
CA ASN A 201 -9.01 10.34 6.15
C ASN A 201 -9.14 9.00 5.42
N GLY A 202 -10.20 8.27 5.71
CA GLY A 202 -10.48 7.02 5.02
C GLY A 202 -11.83 6.42 5.33
N VAL A 203 -12.21 5.49 4.48
CA VAL A 203 -13.43 4.71 4.57
C VAL A 203 -13.06 3.29 4.95
N TYR A 204 -13.61 2.79 6.06
CA TYR A 204 -13.53 1.38 6.44
C TYR A 204 -14.92 0.77 6.32
N GLN A 205 -15.02 -0.32 5.57
CA GLN A 205 -16.21 -1.16 5.47
C GLN A 205 -15.91 -2.50 6.13
N TRP A 206 -16.67 -2.84 7.17
CA TRP A 206 -16.55 -4.14 7.83
C TRP A 206 -17.32 -5.20 7.05
N ALA A 207 -16.89 -6.45 7.17
CA ALA A 207 -17.55 -7.61 6.58
C ALA A 207 -19.03 -7.76 7.00
N ASP A 208 -19.39 -7.29 8.19
CA ASP A 208 -20.78 -7.29 8.68
C ASP A 208 -21.66 -6.16 8.11
N GLY A 209 -21.12 -5.36 7.19
CA GLY A 209 -21.81 -4.26 6.51
C GLY A 209 -21.78 -2.93 7.25
N ARG A 210 -21.16 -2.85 8.45
CA ARG A 210 -20.87 -1.55 9.06
C ARG A 210 -19.92 -0.76 8.16
N LYS A 211 -20.01 0.57 8.22
CA LYS A 211 -19.14 1.48 7.47
C LYS A 211 -18.78 2.71 8.29
N TYR A 212 -17.52 3.10 8.29
CA TYR A 212 -17.04 4.36 8.87
C TYR A 212 -16.34 5.15 7.78
N ASP A 213 -16.76 6.39 7.61
CA ASP A 213 -16.18 7.36 6.68
C ASP A 213 -15.77 8.59 7.49
N GLY A 214 -14.47 8.77 7.70
CA GLY A 214 -13.99 9.85 8.55
C GLY A 214 -12.50 9.83 8.82
N GLN A 215 -12.14 10.52 9.89
CA GLN A 215 -10.77 10.68 10.33
C GLN A 215 -10.28 9.47 11.15
N TRP A 216 -8.99 9.18 11.02
CA TRP A 216 -8.29 8.05 11.63
C TRP A 216 -6.97 8.50 12.24
N GLN A 217 -6.62 7.92 13.38
CA GLN A 217 -5.32 8.11 14.02
C GLN A 217 -4.85 6.80 14.63
N ASN A 218 -3.65 6.35 14.23
CA ASN A 218 -3.04 5.12 14.74
C ASN A 218 -3.99 3.90 14.71
N LYS A 219 -4.68 3.67 13.58
CA LYS A 219 -5.66 2.59 13.37
C LYS A 219 -6.98 2.72 14.15
N LYS A 220 -7.22 3.83 14.83
CA LYS A 220 -8.46 4.11 15.56
C LYS A 220 -9.27 5.21 14.88
N MET A 221 -10.59 5.12 14.93
CA MET A 221 -11.47 6.25 14.58
C MET A 221 -11.14 7.42 15.50
N HIS A 222 -10.93 8.59 14.92
CA HIS A 222 -10.52 9.80 15.63
C HIS A 222 -11.04 11.02 14.89
N GLY A 223 -11.29 12.15 15.56
CA GLY A 223 -11.80 13.34 14.90
C GLY A 223 -13.24 13.14 14.43
N ARG A 224 -13.63 13.75 13.30
CA ARG A 224 -14.99 13.66 12.77
C ARG A 224 -15.17 12.48 11.82
N GLY A 225 -16.31 11.81 11.93
CA GLY A 225 -16.67 10.73 11.01
C GLY A 225 -18.14 10.37 11.03
N LYS A 226 -18.55 9.66 9.97
CA LYS A 226 -19.87 9.09 9.77
C LYS A 226 -19.79 7.57 9.91
N PHE A 227 -20.44 7.02 10.93
CA PHE A 227 -20.62 5.59 11.11
C PHE A 227 -22.03 5.19 10.66
N THR A 228 -22.12 4.18 9.80
CA THR A 228 -23.38 3.65 9.26
C THR A 228 -23.48 2.17 9.65
N TRP A 229 -24.61 1.77 10.22
CA TRP A 229 -24.91 0.39 10.56
C TRP A 229 -25.77 -0.25 9.47
N PRO A 230 -25.71 -1.59 9.29
CA PRO A 230 -26.52 -2.32 8.30
C PRO A 230 -28.03 -2.13 8.48
N ASP A 231 -28.47 -1.90 9.73
CA ASP A 231 -29.87 -1.66 10.04
C ASP A 231 -30.35 -0.24 9.68
N GLY A 232 -29.49 0.60 9.13
CA GLY A 232 -29.80 1.97 8.70
C GLY A 232 -29.60 3.03 9.78
N ARG A 233 -29.14 2.66 10.99
CA ARG A 233 -28.66 3.66 11.96
C ARG A 233 -27.46 4.40 11.39
N ILE A 234 -27.33 5.68 11.73
CA ILE A 234 -26.22 6.53 11.34
C ILE A 234 -25.79 7.37 12.54
N TYR A 235 -24.49 7.48 12.76
CA TYR A 235 -23.90 8.43 13.70
C TYR A 235 -22.96 9.33 12.92
N TYR A 236 -23.07 10.64 13.12
CA TYR A 236 -22.15 11.62 12.60
C TYR A 236 -21.69 12.52 13.74
N GLY A 237 -20.40 12.53 14.04
CA GLY A 237 -19.89 13.30 15.18
C GLY A 237 -18.41 13.07 15.42
N GLU A 238 -17.97 13.49 16.60
CA GLU A 238 -16.56 13.37 17.00
C GLU A 238 -16.26 12.00 17.63
N TYR A 239 -15.01 11.57 17.46
CA TYR A 239 -14.43 10.33 17.93
C TYR A 239 -13.09 10.59 18.59
N ILE A 240 -12.81 9.89 19.69
CA ILE A 240 -11.47 9.80 20.29
C ILE A 240 -11.23 8.33 20.61
N GLU A 241 -10.22 7.74 19.96
CA GLU A 241 -9.81 6.36 20.19
C GLU A 241 -10.98 5.36 20.09
N ASP A 242 -11.66 5.37 18.94
CA ASP A 242 -12.83 4.52 18.62
C ASP A 242 -14.13 4.85 19.37
N LYS A 243 -14.09 5.79 20.32
CA LYS A 243 -15.26 6.17 21.13
C LYS A 243 -15.87 7.46 20.66
N LYS A 244 -17.20 7.49 20.58
CA LYS A 244 -17.96 8.74 20.37
C LYS A 244 -17.65 9.71 21.51
N GLN A 245 -17.34 10.93 21.14
CA GLN A 245 -16.98 12.03 22.04
C GLN A 245 -17.55 13.33 21.49
N GLY A 246 -17.64 14.35 22.34
CA GLY A 246 -18.09 15.68 21.93
C GLY A 246 -19.47 15.67 21.29
N TYR A 247 -19.75 16.65 20.43
CA TYR A 247 -21.05 16.73 19.76
C TYR A 247 -21.20 15.66 18.68
N GLY A 248 -22.39 15.03 18.63
CA GLY A 248 -22.73 14.06 17.59
C GLY A 248 -24.23 13.90 17.38
N GLU A 249 -24.59 13.52 16.15
CA GLU A 249 -25.94 13.25 15.70
C GLU A 249 -26.13 11.76 15.45
N MET A 250 -27.08 11.13 16.14
CA MET A 250 -27.51 9.75 15.89
C MET A 250 -28.89 9.78 15.22
N THR A 251 -29.01 9.13 14.08
CA THR A 251 -30.26 8.97 13.33
C THR A 251 -30.63 7.50 13.26
N TRP A 252 -31.90 7.21 13.50
CA TRP A 252 -32.47 5.87 13.39
C TRP A 252 -33.31 5.73 12.12
N PRO A 253 -33.53 4.52 11.60
CA PRO A 253 -34.31 4.27 10.39
C PRO A 253 -35.76 4.78 10.46
N ASP A 254 -36.33 4.82 11.66
CA ASP A 254 -37.67 5.34 11.94
C ASP A 254 -37.73 6.86 12.05
N ARG A 255 -36.70 7.56 11.55
CA ARG A 255 -36.54 9.02 11.54
C ARG A 255 -36.32 9.67 12.90
N ARG A 256 -36.24 8.89 13.98
CA ARG A 256 -35.79 9.46 15.26
C ARG A 256 -34.38 10.00 15.09
N CYS A 257 -34.08 11.09 15.78
CA CYS A 257 -32.76 11.69 15.81
C CYS A 257 -32.41 12.14 17.22
N TYR A 258 -31.14 12.03 17.59
CA TYR A 258 -30.58 12.61 18.80
C TYR A 258 -29.40 13.46 18.38
N LYS A 259 -29.35 14.70 18.84
CA LYS A 259 -28.27 15.65 18.62
C LYS A 259 -27.80 16.19 19.95
N GLY A 260 -26.55 15.97 20.31
CA GLY A 260 -26.03 16.43 21.59
C GLY A 260 -24.65 15.89 21.90
N ASP A 261 -24.22 16.10 23.13
CA ASP A 261 -22.89 15.67 23.58
C ASP A 261 -22.83 14.16 23.88
N TRP A 262 -21.72 13.57 23.51
CA TRP A 262 -21.35 12.18 23.74
C TRP A 262 -20.08 12.13 24.58
N ARG A 263 -20.01 11.16 25.49
CA ARG A 263 -18.84 10.87 26.29
C ARG A 263 -18.68 9.36 26.42
N ASN A 264 -17.57 8.83 25.91
CA ASN A 264 -17.28 7.39 25.94
C ASN A 264 -18.46 6.54 25.42
N ASP A 265 -18.92 6.84 24.20
CA ASP A 265 -20.03 6.15 23.52
C ASP A 265 -21.43 6.36 24.09
N ARG A 266 -21.58 7.26 25.06
CA ARG A 266 -22.84 7.50 25.77
C ARG A 266 -23.29 8.94 25.64
N GLN A 267 -24.60 9.16 25.47
CA GLN A 267 -25.19 10.50 25.56
C GLN A 267 -24.90 11.12 26.92
N ASN A 268 -24.53 12.39 26.94
CA ASN A 268 -24.18 13.12 28.14
C ASN A 268 -24.54 14.61 27.97
N GLY A 269 -25.00 15.27 29.02
CA GLY A 269 -25.43 16.67 28.94
C GLY A 269 -26.80 16.86 28.29
N ILE A 270 -27.10 18.07 27.84
CA ILE A 270 -28.36 18.42 27.20
C ILE A 270 -28.26 18.07 25.71
N GLY A 271 -29.27 17.38 25.18
CA GLY A 271 -29.38 17.08 23.76
C GLY A 271 -30.80 17.20 23.24
N LEU A 272 -30.91 17.51 21.95
CA LEU A 272 -32.17 17.58 21.21
C LEU A 272 -32.56 16.18 20.74
N PHE A 273 -33.73 15.72 21.15
CA PHE A 273 -34.36 14.51 20.65
C PHE A 273 -35.47 14.88 19.67
N ILE A 274 -35.42 14.30 18.47
CA ILE A 274 -36.45 14.43 17.44
C ILE A 274 -37.17 13.09 17.35
N ALA A 275 -38.47 13.09 17.63
CA ALA A 275 -39.33 11.92 17.53
C ALA A 275 -39.63 11.56 16.06
N ALA A 276 -40.19 10.37 15.83
CA ALA A 276 -40.48 9.87 14.48
C ALA A 276 -41.49 10.74 13.70
N ASP A 277 -42.35 11.47 14.42
CA ASP A 277 -43.32 12.43 13.89
C ASP A 277 -42.74 13.84 13.68
N GLY A 278 -41.44 14.04 14.00
CA GLY A 278 -40.74 15.31 13.88
C GLY A 278 -40.84 16.22 15.10
N GLN A 279 -41.52 15.81 16.19
CA GLN A 279 -41.54 16.61 17.41
C GLN A 279 -40.14 16.68 18.04
N GLU A 280 -39.70 17.89 18.34
CA GLU A 280 -38.40 18.16 18.96
C GLU A 280 -38.56 18.41 20.46
N ARG A 281 -37.67 17.81 21.26
CA ARG A 281 -37.63 18.01 22.72
C ARG A 281 -36.21 17.94 23.24
N GLU A 282 -35.83 18.88 24.10
CA GLU A 282 -34.55 18.84 24.79
C GLU A 282 -34.62 17.94 26.03
N ALA A 283 -33.59 17.11 26.23
CA ALA A 283 -33.47 16.24 27.39
C ALA A 283 -32.05 16.26 27.96
N GLU A 284 -31.97 16.14 29.28
CA GLU A 284 -30.71 15.94 29.99
C GLU A 284 -30.38 14.44 30.06
N TRP A 285 -29.16 14.09 29.68
CA TRP A 285 -28.61 12.73 29.69
C TRP A 285 -27.36 12.68 30.57
N LYS A 286 -27.14 11.56 31.25
CA LYS A 286 -25.90 11.30 31.98
C LYS A 286 -25.51 9.84 31.82
N GLU A 287 -24.33 9.60 31.25
CA GLU A 287 -23.82 8.24 31.02
C GLU A 287 -24.83 7.36 30.26
N GLY A 288 -25.48 7.93 29.24
CA GLY A 288 -26.44 7.23 28.37
C GLY A 288 -27.81 7.01 29.00
N ARG A 289 -28.03 7.51 30.22
CA ARG A 289 -29.33 7.46 30.90
C ARG A 289 -30.03 8.79 30.75
N PHE A 290 -31.29 8.73 30.32
CA PHE A 290 -32.20 9.85 30.37
C PHE A 290 -32.40 10.29 31.84
N ILE A 291 -32.28 11.59 32.11
CA ILE A 291 -32.48 12.17 33.43
C ILE A 291 -33.84 12.87 33.50
N ARG A 292 -34.07 13.84 32.62
CA ARG A 292 -35.33 14.61 32.55
C ARG A 292 -35.49 15.31 31.21
N TRP A 293 -36.71 15.66 30.87
CA TRP A 293 -36.99 16.64 29.83
C TRP A 293 -36.63 18.03 30.36
N MET A 294 -36.07 18.86 29.49
CA MET A 294 -35.96 20.29 29.79
C MET A 294 -37.36 20.88 29.66
N GLU A 295 -37.80 21.63 30.67
CA GLU A 295 -39.04 22.39 30.57
C GLU A 295 -38.91 23.34 29.38
N GLU A 296 -39.97 23.50 28.60
CA GLU A 296 -40.03 24.53 27.56
C GLU A 296 -39.72 25.86 28.24
N SER A 297 -38.50 26.38 28.02
CA SER A 297 -38.18 27.74 28.42
C SER A 297 -39.23 28.63 27.78
N GLN A 298 -40.04 29.29 28.60
CA GLN A 298 -41.04 30.27 28.20
C GLN A 298 -40.36 31.37 27.38
N THR A 299 -40.20 31.14 26.09
CA THR A 299 -39.63 32.08 25.13
C THR A 299 -40.67 32.37 24.07
N GLN A 300 -41.86 32.74 24.53
CA GLN A 300 -42.85 33.51 23.77
C GLN A 300 -43.24 34.80 24.51
N ALA A 301 -42.31 35.38 25.27
CA ALA A 301 -42.46 36.72 25.82
C ALA A 301 -41.46 37.68 25.16
N GLN A 302 -41.65 37.98 23.87
CA GLN A 302 -41.19 39.23 23.20
C GLN A 302 -41.55 39.26 21.69
N GLN A 303 -42.81 39.06 21.31
CA GLN A 303 -43.34 39.56 20.03
C GLN A 303 -44.77 40.12 20.15
N GLN A 304 -45.11 40.72 21.29
CA GLN A 304 -46.22 41.67 21.39
C GLN A 304 -45.70 42.96 22.01
N GLU A 305 -45.10 43.81 21.17
CA GLU A 305 -45.12 45.26 21.35
C GLU A 305 -44.46 45.92 20.14
N LYS A 306 -45.24 46.22 19.10
CA LYS A 306 -45.19 47.49 18.33
C LYS A 306 -46.52 47.66 17.59
N LYS A 307 -47.52 48.23 18.28
CA LYS A 307 -48.54 49.04 17.60
C LYS A 307 -47.85 50.31 17.09
N PRO A 308 -47.97 50.71 15.82
CA PRO A 308 -47.69 52.07 15.44
C PRO A 308 -48.95 52.91 15.66
N SER A 309 -48.93 53.79 16.65
CA SER A 309 -49.77 54.99 16.66
C SER A 309 -49.04 56.10 15.90
N GLY A 310 -49.68 56.71 14.91
CA GLY A 310 -49.19 57.99 14.35
C GLY A 310 -49.54 58.22 12.88
N LYS A 311 -50.66 58.90 12.64
CA LYS A 311 -50.95 59.65 11.40
C LYS A 311 -49.87 60.72 11.18
N VAL A 312 -49.51 61.03 9.92
CA VAL A 312 -49.57 62.38 9.31
C VAL A 312 -49.49 62.25 7.78
N ALA A 313 -50.30 63.07 7.09
CA ALA A 313 -50.48 63.22 5.66
C ALA A 313 -49.32 63.87 4.89
N LYS A 314 -49.28 63.67 3.56
CA LYS A 314 -49.09 64.69 2.48
C LYS A 314 -48.97 63.95 1.13
N GLN A 315 -49.94 64.14 0.24
CA GLN A 315 -49.97 65.06 -0.90
C GLN A 315 -49.60 64.37 -2.23
N GLN A 316 -50.52 64.47 -3.19
CA GLN A 316 -50.35 64.17 -4.62
C GLN A 316 -49.24 65.06 -5.24
N PRO A 317 -48.77 64.74 -6.46
CA PRO A 317 -49.44 65.36 -7.61
C PRO A 317 -49.62 64.45 -8.84
N ALA A 318 -50.45 64.99 -9.73
CA ALA A 318 -50.95 64.53 -11.01
C ALA A 318 -49.94 64.02 -12.05
N LYS A 319 -50.33 63.01 -12.83
CA LYS A 319 -50.88 63.16 -14.19
C LYS A 319 -51.60 61.87 -14.61
#